data_AF-D4LWS9-F1
#
_entry.id   AF-D4LWS9-F1
#
_cell.length_a   1.000
_cell.length_b   1.000
_cell.length_c   1.000
_cell.angle_alpha   90.00
_cell.angle_beta   90.00
_cell.angle_gamma   90.00
#
_symmetry.space_group_name_H-M   'P 1'
#
loop_
_entity.id
_entity.type
_entity.pdbx_description
1 polymer ?
#
loop_
_entity_poly.entity_id
_entity_poly.type
_entity_poly.pdbx_seq_one_letter_code
_entity_poly.pdbx_strand_id
1 'polypeptide(L)' 'MLLEEKQLREQLYAAVMALPEKQAKRIYARYYLGMRVSEIAAAEGVDPSRVRDSIRRGLKQLVKYF' A
#
# COMPACT_ATOMS: atom_id res chain seq x y z
N MET A 1 -20.00 8.48 -11.50
CA MET A 1 -20.47 9.66 -10.72
C MET A 1 -19.48 9.97 -9.61
N LEU A 2 -19.37 11.24 -9.18
CA LEU A 2 -18.46 11.66 -8.10
C LEU A 2 -18.64 10.85 -6.79
N LEU A 3 -19.89 10.46 -6.49
CA LEU A 3 -20.22 9.66 -5.31
C LEU A 3 -19.69 8.22 -5.40
N GLU A 4 -19.79 7.59 -6.57
CA GLU A 4 -19.28 6.22 -6.80
C GLU A 4 -17.75 6.17 -6.71
N GLU A 5 -17.07 7.19 -7.26
CA GLU A 5 -15.61 7.30 -7.16
C GLU A 5 -15.14 7.46 -5.72
N LYS A 6 -15.86 8.27 -4.92
CA LYS A 6 -15.57 8.42 -3.49
C LYS A 6 -15.76 7.10 -2.75
N GLN A 7 -16.86 6.40 -3.01
CA GLN A 7 -17.18 5.14 -2.36
C GLN A 7 -16.17 4.04 -2.73
N LEU A 8 -15.73 3.98 -3.98
CA LEU A 8 -14.66 3.08 -4.43
C LEU A 8 -13.32 3.39 -3.75
N ARG A 9 -12.96 4.67 -3.62
CA ARG A 9 -11.73 5.08 -2.91
C ARG A 9 -11.74 4.67 -1.44
N GLU A 10 -12.87 4.83 -0.76
CA GLU A 10 -13.02 4.43 0.64
C GLU A 10 -12.90 2.90 0.80
N GLN A 11 -13.49 2.12 -0.11
CA GLN A 11 -13.35 0.65 -0.11
C GLN A 11 -11.90 0.20 -0.35
N LEU A 12 -11.21 0.82 -1.31
CA LEU A 12 -9.79 0.54 -1.57
C LEU A 12 -8.91 0.90 -0.37
N TYR A 13 -9.17 2.04 0.25
CA TYR A 13 -8.46 2.47 1.45
C TYR A 13 -8.68 1.49 2.62
N ALA A 14 -9.92 1.09 2.88
CA ALA A 14 -10.26 0.14 3.92
C ALA A 14 -9.56 -1.22 3.69
N ALA A 15 -9.54 -1.71 2.45
CA ALA A 15 -8.86 -2.96 2.12
C ALA A 15 -7.35 -2.89 2.32
N VAL A 16 -6.70 -1.77 1.96
CA VAL A 16 -5.27 -1.55 2.23
C VAL A 16 -5.01 -1.55 3.73
N MET A 17 -5.86 -0.91 4.53
CA MET A 17 -5.71 -0.84 5.99
C MET A 17 -6.02 -2.16 6.71
N ALA A 18 -6.66 -3.13 6.05
CA ALA A 18 -6.86 -4.47 6.57
C ALA A 18 -5.62 -5.38 6.44
N LEU A 19 -4.59 -4.97 5.68
CA LEU A 19 -3.32 -5.70 5.58
C LEU A 19 -2.51 -5.59 6.88
N PRO A 20 -1.52 -6.48 7.09
CA PRO A 20 -0.55 -6.29 8.17
C PRO A 20 0.06 -4.89 8.12
N GLU A 21 0.14 -4.23 9.28
CA GLU A 21 0.45 -2.80 9.41
C GLU A 21 1.63 -2.34 8.55
N LYS A 22 2.73 -3.12 8.53
CA LYS A 22 3.92 -2.81 7.74
C LYS A 22 3.67 -2.82 6.23
N GLN A 23 2.85 -3.74 5.72
CA GLN A 23 2.50 -3.79 4.30
C GLN A 23 1.54 -2.66 3.94
N ALA A 24 0.54 -2.40 4.79
CA ALA A 24 -0.41 -1.31 4.63
C ALA A 24 0.32 0.04 4.54
N LYS A 25 1.20 0.35 5.50
CA LYS A 25 1.99 1.60 5.54
C LYS A 25 2.85 1.79 4.29
N ARG A 26 3.53 0.74 3.82
CA ARG A 26 4.39 0.81 2.62
C ARG A 26 3.58 0.99 1.34
N ILE A 27 2.41 0.36 1.23
CA ILE A 27 1.49 0.55 0.10
C ILE A 27 0.91 1.97 0.12
N TYR A 28 0.51 2.46 1.29
CA TYR A 28 0.02 3.81 1.47
C TYR A 28 1.07 4.84 1.04
N ALA A 29 2.29 4.73 1.56
CA ALA A 29 3.41 5.58 1.17
C ALA A 29 3.67 5.58 -0.34
N ARG A 30 3.66 4.40 -0.98
CA ARG A 30 3.98 4.28 -2.41
C ARG A 30 2.89 4.88 -3.33
N TYR A 31 1.62 4.65 -3.02
CA TYR A 31 0.51 4.92 -3.95
C TYR A 31 -0.35 6.13 -3.56
N TYR A 32 -0.45 6.45 -2.27
CA TYR A 32 -1.23 7.61 -1.79
C TYR A 32 -0.33 8.83 -1.55
N LEU A 33 0.89 8.63 -1.06
CA LEU A 33 1.84 9.71 -0.81
C LEU A 33 2.88 9.91 -1.94
N GLY A 34 2.89 9.02 -2.93
CA GLY A 34 3.78 9.12 -4.10
C GLY A 34 5.26 8.83 -3.80
N MET A 35 5.59 8.30 -2.61
CA MET A 35 6.98 8.02 -2.24
C MET A 35 7.59 6.91 -3.10
N ARG A 36 8.87 7.04 -3.42
CA ARG A 36 9.67 6.00 -4.07
C ARG A 36 10.04 4.91 -3.07
N VAL A 37 10.26 3.70 -3.56
CA VAL A 37 10.72 2.57 -2.74
C VAL A 37 12.01 2.92 -1.99
N SER A 38 12.93 3.65 -2.62
CA SER A 38 14.18 4.10 -1.99
C SER A 38 13.95 5.06 -0.84
N GLU A 39 12.97 5.96 -0.93
CA GLU A 39 12.62 6.91 0.13
C GLU A 39 11.99 6.20 1.32
N ILE A 40 11.09 5.25 1.05
CA ILE A 40 10.49 4.39 2.09
C ILE A 40 11.58 3.55 2.77
N ALA A 41 12.48 2.97 1.99
CA ALA A 41 13.59 2.14 2.51
C ALA A 41 14.54 2.96 3.40
N ALA A 42 14.88 4.18 2.97
CA ALA A 42 15.70 5.09 3.76
C ALA A 42 15.00 5.51 5.06
N ALA A 43 13.70 5.85 5.01
CA ALA A 43 12.92 6.21 6.18
C ALA A 43 12.78 5.06 7.20
N GLU A 44 12.72 3.82 6.73
CA GLU A 44 12.61 2.63 7.59
C GLU A 44 13.97 2.01 7.97
N GLY A 45 15.08 2.49 7.41
CA GLY A 45 16.42 1.93 7.66
C GLY A 45 16.58 0.49 7.16
N VAL A 46 15.93 0.12 6.04
CA VAL A 46 15.94 -1.23 5.48
C VAL A 46 16.43 -1.25 4.02
N ASP A 47 16.80 -2.44 3.53
CA ASP A 47 17.13 -2.61 2.12
C ASP A 47 15.88 -2.39 1.21
N PRO A 48 16.00 -1.67 0.08
CA PRO A 48 14.88 -1.44 -0.85
C PRO A 48 14.21 -2.72 -1.38
N SER A 49 14.92 -3.86 -1.44
CA SER A 49 14.32 -5.17 -1.77
C SER A 49 13.26 -5.58 -0.76
N ARG A 50 13.48 -5.34 0.54
CA ARG A 50 12.52 -5.66 1.61
C ARG A 50 11.23 -4.87 1.47
N VAL A 51 11.34 -3.61 1.02
CA VAL A 51 10.18 -2.76 0.72
C VAL A 51 9.42 -3.31 -0.49
N ARG A 52 10.11 -3.54 -1.61
CA ARG A 52 9.50 -4.13 -2.83
C ARG A 52 8.76 -5.44 -2.53
N ASP A 53 9.41 -6.37 -1.82
CA ASP A 53 8.84 -7.67 -1.51
C ASP A 53 7.59 -7.56 -0.64
N SER A 54 7.60 -6.69 0.35
CA SER A 54 6.44 -6.48 1.22
C SER A 54 5.26 -5.84 0.48
N ILE A 55 5.51 -4.87 -0.41
CA ILE A 55 4.48 -4.24 -1.24
C ILE A 55 3.90 -5.30 -2.18
N ARG A 56 4.75 -6.08 -2.86
CA ARG A 56 4.30 -7.15 -3.77
C ARG A 56 3.43 -8.18 -3.04
N ARG A 57 3.80 -8.58 -1.82
CA ARG A 57 3.02 -9.52 -1.00
C ARG A 57 1.69 -8.91 -0.56
N GLY A 58 1.68 -7.65 -0.11
CA GLY A 58 0.45 -6.95 0.27
C GLY A 58 -0.52 -6.80 -0.90
N LEU A 59 -0.04 -6.41 -2.08
CA LEU A 59 -0.85 -6.35 -3.30
C LEU A 59 -1.41 -7.73 -3.69
N LYS A 60 -0.61 -8.79 -3.58
CA LYS A 60 -1.09 -10.17 -3.84
C LYS A 60 -2.18 -10.60 -2.86
N GLN A 61 -2.16 -10.10 -1.61
CA GLN A 61 -3.23 -10.35 -0.66
C GLN A 61 -4.51 -9.60 -1.06
N LEU A 62 -4.41 -8.35 -1.48
CA LEU A 62 -5.57 -7.57 -1.93
C LEU A 62 -6.28 -8.22 -3.12
N VAL A 63 -5.55 -8.79 -4.08
CA VAL A 63 -6.10 -9.53 -5.24
C VAL A 63 -6.84 -10.82 -4.83
N LYS A 64 -6.72 -11.29 -3.58
CA LYS A 64 -7.56 -12.41 -3.12
C LYS A 64 -8.95 -11.96 -2.64
N TYR A 65 -9.09 -10.69 -2.29
CA TYR A 65 -10.31 -10.11 -1.73
C TYR A 65 -11.14 -9.34 -2.77
N PHE A 66 -10.55 -9.03 -3.93
CA PHE A 66 -11.16 -8.40 -5.10
C PHE A 66 -10.92 -9.27 -6.33
#